data_AF-A0A2R9T1I9-F1
#
_entry.id   AF-A0A2R9T1I9-F1
#
_cell.length_a   1.000
_cell.length_b   1.000
_cell.length_c   1.000
_cell.angle_alpha   90.00
_cell.angle_beta   90.00
_cell.angle_gamma   90.00
#
_symmetry.space_group_name_H-M   'P 1'
#
loop_
_entity.id
_entity.type
_entity.pdbx_description
1 polymer ?
#
loop_
_entity_poly.entity_id
_entity_poly.type
_entity_poly.pdbx_seq_one_letter_code
_entity_poly.pdbx_strand_id
1 'polypeptide(L)'
;MKKITLENYYSADETTQFFRKLDTVTGKFEPITEKHYIESIQDIYLNEKVPERIKSLFEPALALYAYGYLYWAFFTLANEQAIKAFEAAISYKHEEVIGTNVDSSGRDVGLSKKINNLVKRRVIDRNRKDYYHTLRIRNMSFHPNEQYIFGHNNEALRNIANAINELFA
;
A
#
# COMPACT_ATOMS: atom_id res chain seq x y z
N MET A 1 17.14 -13.28 6.22
CA MET A 1 16.79 -11.90 6.63
C MET A 1 17.88 -11.39 7.55
N LYS A 2 18.24 -10.10 7.47
CA LYS A 2 19.25 -9.46 8.31
C LYS A 2 18.96 -9.66 9.81
N LYS A 3 19.96 -10.06 10.61
CA LYS A 3 19.84 -10.09 12.07
C LYS A 3 20.20 -8.71 12.62
N ILE A 4 19.28 -8.07 13.33
CA ILE A 4 19.49 -6.72 13.88
C ILE A 4 20.41 -6.80 15.11
N THR A 5 21.44 -5.96 15.15
CA THR A 5 22.35 -5.74 16.28
C THR A 5 22.57 -4.24 16.49
N LEU A 6 23.16 -3.84 17.62
CA LEU A 6 23.45 -2.42 17.88
C LEU A 6 24.41 -1.84 16.83
N GLU A 7 25.35 -2.64 16.35
CA GLU A 7 26.38 -2.25 15.39
C GLU A 7 25.81 -2.00 13.99
N ASN A 8 24.72 -2.70 13.62
CA ASN A 8 24.16 -2.66 12.27
C ASN A 8 22.79 -1.97 12.16
N TYR A 9 22.30 -1.37 13.25
CA TYR A 9 20.96 -0.78 13.34
C TYR A 9 20.69 0.28 12.25
N TYR A 10 21.67 1.15 11.98
CA TYR A 10 21.58 2.19 10.95
C TYR A 10 22.17 1.77 9.60
N SER A 11 22.72 0.55 9.49
CA SER A 11 23.32 0.07 8.25
C SER A 11 22.23 -0.39 7.27
N ALA A 12 22.43 -0.12 5.98
CA ALA A 12 21.56 -0.64 4.92
C ALA A 12 21.44 -2.16 4.98
N ASP A 13 20.27 -2.70 4.65
CA ASP A 13 20.10 -4.14 4.43
C ASP A 13 21.02 -4.61 3.29
N GLU A 14 21.60 -5.80 3.43
CA GLU A 14 22.48 -6.36 2.39
C GLU A 14 21.78 -6.43 1.03
N THR A 15 20.47 -6.72 1.03
CA THR A 15 19.65 -6.78 -0.18
C THR A 15 19.55 -5.42 -0.87
N THR A 16 19.43 -4.34 -0.09
CA THR A 16 19.30 -2.99 -0.66
C THR A 16 20.61 -2.49 -1.24
N GLN A 17 21.75 -2.95 -0.71
CA GLN A 17 23.08 -2.60 -1.20
C GLN A 17 23.40 -3.13 -2.60
N PHE A 18 22.71 -4.17 -3.07
CA PHE A 18 22.87 -4.68 -4.44
C PHE A 18 22.24 -3.78 -5.50
N PHE A 19 21.29 -2.92 -5.11
CA PHE A 19 20.63 -2.04 -6.06
C PHE A 19 21.50 -0.81 -6.38
N ARG A 20 21.47 -0.44 -7.66
CA ARG A 20 22.16 0.71 -8.23
C ARG A 20 21.21 1.48 -9.12
N LYS A 21 21.31 2.80 -9.10
CA LYS A 21 20.60 3.69 -10.01
C LYS A 21 21.51 4.05 -11.18
N LEU A 22 20.98 4.05 -12.40
CA LEU A 22 21.71 4.61 -13.54
C LEU A 22 21.55 6.13 -13.53
N ASP A 23 22.66 6.85 -13.42
CA ASP A 23 22.70 8.27 -13.74
C ASP A 23 22.62 8.41 -15.26
N THR A 24 21.52 8.99 -15.75
CA THR A 24 21.25 9.15 -17.18
C THR A 24 22.08 10.25 -17.84
N VAL A 25 22.71 11.13 -17.05
CA VAL A 25 23.60 12.19 -17.53
C VAL A 25 25.01 11.65 -17.69
N THR A 26 25.53 10.92 -16.69
CA THR A 26 26.91 10.41 -16.73
C THR A 26 27.03 8.97 -17.24
N GLY A 27 25.92 8.23 -17.34
CA GLY A 27 25.87 6.82 -17.71
C GLY A 27 26.40 5.87 -16.64
N LYS A 28 26.69 6.37 -15.42
CA LYS A 28 27.29 5.56 -14.34
C LYS A 28 26.23 4.99 -13.41
N PHE A 29 26.57 3.87 -12.79
CA PHE A 29 25.77 3.28 -11.72
C PHE A 29 26.14 3.89 -10.37
N GLU A 30 25.17 4.49 -9.69
CA GLU A 30 25.30 5.06 -8.36
C GLU A 30 24.64 4.15 -7.31
N PRO A 31 25.20 4.05 -6.09
CA PRO A 31 24.54 3.37 -4.97
C PRO A 31 23.17 3.96 -4.66
N ILE A 32 22.16 3.10 -4.51
CA ILE A 32 20.89 3.52 -3.90
C ILE A 32 21.12 3.76 -2.41
N THR A 33 20.55 4.85 -1.91
CA THR A 33 20.60 5.27 -0.51
C THR A 33 19.19 5.43 0.04
N GLU A 34 19.05 5.64 1.35
CA GLU A 34 17.77 5.94 2.01
C GLU A 34 17.03 7.12 1.35
N LYS A 35 17.78 8.13 0.90
CA LYS A 35 17.23 9.32 0.24
C LYS A 35 16.41 8.96 -0.99
N HIS A 36 16.88 7.99 -1.78
CA HIS A 36 16.18 7.55 -2.98
C HIS A 36 14.82 6.93 -2.66
N TYR A 37 14.73 6.14 -1.59
CA TYR A 37 13.47 5.54 -1.16
C TYR A 37 12.50 6.58 -0.61
N ILE A 38 13.00 7.55 0.17
CA ILE A 38 12.19 8.67 0.69
C ILE A 38 11.64 9.52 -0.46
N GLU A 39 12.49 9.90 -1.42
CA GLU A 39 12.10 10.68 -2.60
C GLU A 39 11.09 9.94 -3.47
N SER A 40 11.16 8.61 -3.52
CA SER A 40 10.25 7.79 -4.34
C SER A 40 8.80 7.74 -3.84
N ILE A 41 8.55 8.18 -2.60
CA ILE A 41 7.23 8.16 -1.96
C ILE A 41 6.72 9.55 -1.57
N GLN A 42 7.53 10.59 -1.74
CA GLN A 42 7.23 11.95 -1.27
C GLN A 42 5.95 12.55 -1.88
N ASP A 43 5.58 12.09 -3.08
CA ASP A 43 4.42 12.53 -3.84
C ASP A 43 3.23 11.56 -3.71
N ILE A 44 3.34 10.54 -2.86
CA ILE A 44 2.26 9.60 -2.55
C ILE A 44 1.56 10.10 -1.29
N TYR A 45 0.35 10.62 -1.43
CA TYR A 45 -0.44 11.12 -0.31
C TYR A 45 -1.94 10.87 -0.51
N LEU A 46 -2.67 10.83 0.60
CA LEU A 46 -4.12 10.84 0.59
C LEU A 46 -4.62 12.28 0.65
N ASN A 47 -5.59 12.63 -0.19
CA ASN A 47 -6.11 13.99 -0.30
C ASN A 47 -6.92 14.39 0.94
N GLU A 48 -7.21 15.69 1.08
CA GLU A 48 -7.87 16.24 2.27
C GLU A 48 -9.28 15.68 2.53
N LYS A 49 -9.98 15.25 1.48
CA LYS A 49 -11.33 14.68 1.57
C LYS A 49 -11.34 13.27 2.15
N VAL A 50 -10.20 12.59 2.17
CA VAL A 50 -10.08 11.29 2.81
C VAL A 50 -10.20 11.44 4.34
N PRO A 51 -11.04 10.64 5.02
CA PRO A 51 -11.19 10.70 6.47
C PRO A 51 -9.89 10.43 7.22
N GLU A 52 -9.67 11.14 8.32
CA GLU A 52 -8.40 11.09 9.08
C GLU A 52 -8.05 9.68 9.54
N ARG A 53 -9.04 8.89 9.97
CA ARG A 53 -8.83 7.48 10.35
C ARG A 53 -8.25 6.61 9.24
N ILE A 54 -8.51 6.95 7.97
CA ILE A 54 -7.94 6.23 6.81
C ILE A 54 -6.53 6.74 6.53
N LYS A 55 -6.27 8.05 6.65
CA LYS A 55 -4.92 8.62 6.54
C LYS A 55 -3.97 8.02 7.57
N SER A 56 -4.37 7.98 8.84
CA SER A 56 -3.57 7.37 9.91
C SER A 56 -3.31 5.87 9.71
N LEU A 57 -4.13 5.17 8.92
CA LEU A 57 -3.86 3.78 8.54
C LEU A 57 -2.89 3.67 7.36
N PHE A 58 -2.89 4.64 6.45
CA PHE A 58 -2.04 4.63 5.26
C PHE A 58 -0.64 5.17 5.50
N GLU A 59 -0.48 6.23 6.28
CA GLU A 59 0.82 6.88 6.56
C GLU A 59 1.91 5.89 7.05
N PRO A 60 1.63 4.92 7.94
CA PRO A 60 2.62 3.92 8.31
C PRO A 60 3.14 3.08 7.14
N ALA A 61 2.37 2.91 6.06
CA ALA A 61 2.85 2.23 4.86
C ALA A 61 4.02 2.99 4.21
N LEU A 62 3.95 4.32 4.15
CA LEU A 62 5.01 5.16 3.59
C LEU A 62 6.27 5.11 4.46
N ALA A 63 6.09 5.20 5.78
CA ALA A 63 7.20 5.07 6.73
C ALA A 63 7.90 3.71 6.62
N LEU A 64 7.12 2.62 6.61
CA LEU A 64 7.65 1.26 6.42
C LEU A 64 8.42 1.15 5.11
N TYR A 65 7.92 1.74 4.02
CA TYR A 65 8.60 1.71 2.75
C TYR A 65 9.95 2.43 2.81
N ALA A 66 10.01 3.62 3.41
CA ALA A 66 11.28 4.34 3.61
C ALA A 66 12.27 3.53 4.46
N TYR A 67 11.80 2.92 5.55
CA TYR A 67 12.62 2.05 6.40
C TYR A 67 13.00 0.71 5.74
N GLY A 68 12.37 0.35 4.62
CA GLY A 68 12.75 -0.80 3.80
C GLY A 68 14.22 -0.80 3.39
N TYR A 69 14.84 0.39 3.32
CA TYR A 69 16.28 0.55 3.14
C TYR A 69 17.12 -0.19 4.22
N LEU A 70 16.70 -0.07 5.48
CA LEU A 70 17.39 -0.63 6.65
C LEU A 70 17.05 -2.10 6.87
N TYR A 71 15.84 -2.51 6.46
CA TYR A 71 15.36 -3.87 6.61
C TYR A 71 14.38 -4.24 5.50
N TRP A 72 14.82 -5.12 4.60
CA TRP A 72 14.13 -5.40 3.33
C TRP A 72 12.66 -5.86 3.48
N ALA A 73 12.34 -6.56 4.57
CA ALA A 73 10.99 -7.03 4.85
C ALA A 73 9.96 -5.89 5.01
N PHE A 74 10.41 -4.68 5.37
CA PHE A 74 9.49 -3.54 5.51
C PHE A 74 8.87 -3.10 4.17
N PHE A 75 9.48 -3.40 3.02
CA PHE A 75 8.82 -3.14 1.73
C PHE A 75 7.56 -3.99 1.53
N THR A 76 7.59 -5.27 1.90
CA THR A 76 6.38 -6.11 1.87
C THR A 76 5.35 -5.59 2.88
N LEU A 77 5.78 -5.30 4.12
CA LEU A 77 4.87 -4.83 5.16
C LEU A 77 4.24 -3.47 4.84
N ALA A 78 4.97 -2.60 4.13
CA ALA A 78 4.43 -1.35 3.59
C ALA A 78 3.24 -1.59 2.67
N ASN A 79 3.40 -2.51 1.70
CA ASN A 79 2.34 -2.87 0.76
C ASN A 79 1.13 -3.49 1.48
N GLU A 80 1.36 -4.39 2.43
CA GLU A 80 0.27 -4.96 3.24
C GLU A 80 -0.47 -3.90 4.06
N GLN A 81 0.26 -2.94 4.63
CA GLN A 81 -0.32 -1.83 5.37
C GLN A 81 -1.15 -0.90 4.48
N ALA A 82 -0.68 -0.60 3.27
CA ALA A 82 -1.44 0.16 2.28
C ALA A 82 -2.73 -0.58 1.88
N ILE A 83 -2.66 -1.90 1.66
CA ILE A 83 -3.85 -2.71 1.36
C ILE A 83 -4.84 -2.64 2.53
N LYS A 84 -4.40 -2.76 3.79
CA LYS A 84 -5.30 -2.62 4.96
C LYS A 84 -6.00 -1.25 4.97
N ALA A 85 -5.29 -0.17 4.67
CA ALA A 85 -5.88 1.15 4.56
C ALA A 85 -6.92 1.23 3.44
N PHE A 86 -6.66 0.60 2.29
CA PHE A 86 -7.62 0.49 1.19
C PHE A 86 -8.88 -0.29 1.55
N GLU A 87 -8.77 -1.43 2.23
CA GLU A 87 -9.93 -2.21 2.68
C GLU A 87 -10.78 -1.41 3.69
N ALA A 88 -10.13 -0.68 4.57
CA ALA A 88 -10.78 0.24 5.51
C ALA A 88 -11.47 1.40 4.78
N ALA A 89 -10.84 1.97 3.74
CA ALA A 89 -11.42 3.03 2.91
C ALA A 89 -12.67 2.56 2.17
N ILE A 90 -12.64 1.37 1.59
CA ILE A 90 -13.81 0.76 0.94
C ILE A 90 -14.93 0.52 1.96
N SER A 91 -14.60 0.00 3.14
CA SER A 91 -15.60 -0.24 4.18
C SER A 91 -16.19 1.06 4.73
N TYR A 92 -15.37 2.10 4.87
CA TYR A 92 -15.84 3.45 5.21
C TYR A 92 -16.85 3.92 4.18
N LYS A 93 -16.44 3.94 2.90
CA LYS A 93 -17.26 4.53 1.84
C LYS A 93 -18.52 3.73 1.58
N HIS A 94 -18.44 2.41 1.72
CA HIS A 94 -19.59 1.52 1.64
C HIS A 94 -20.60 1.82 2.76
N GLU A 95 -20.17 1.95 4.00
CA GLU A 95 -21.04 2.31 5.12
C GLU A 95 -21.66 3.69 4.94
N GLU A 96 -20.87 4.68 4.50
CA GLU A 96 -21.35 6.04 4.22
C GLU A 96 -22.49 6.06 3.17
N VAL A 97 -22.38 5.22 2.13
CA VAL A 97 -23.31 5.24 0.97
C VAL A 97 -24.48 4.27 1.16
N ILE A 98 -24.26 3.13 1.82
CA ILE A 98 -25.26 2.06 1.99
C ILE A 98 -25.93 2.13 3.36
N GLY A 99 -25.30 2.77 4.35
CA GLY A 99 -25.76 2.90 5.74
C GLY A 99 -25.37 1.74 6.65
N THR A 100 -24.73 0.69 6.12
CA THR A 100 -24.27 -0.45 6.93
C THR A 100 -23.20 -1.28 6.20
N ASN A 101 -22.35 -1.93 6.98
CA ASN A 101 -21.40 -2.93 6.51
C ASN A 101 -21.85 -4.37 6.77
N VAL A 102 -23.04 -4.61 7.32
CA VAL A 102 -23.55 -5.96 7.58
C VAL A 102 -24.64 -6.39 6.59
N ASP A 103 -24.74 -7.69 6.33
CA ASP A 103 -25.81 -8.30 5.56
C ASP A 103 -27.09 -8.47 6.42
N SER A 104 -28.19 -8.92 5.80
CA SER A 104 -29.46 -9.17 6.49
C SER A 104 -29.38 -10.22 7.61
N SER A 105 -28.30 -11.00 7.65
CA SER A 105 -28.03 -11.99 8.70
C SER A 105 -27.08 -11.46 9.78
N GLY A 106 -26.72 -10.17 9.74
CA GLY A 106 -25.83 -9.51 10.69
C GLY A 106 -24.35 -9.80 10.49
N ARG A 107 -23.94 -10.40 9.36
CA ARG A 107 -22.53 -10.71 9.07
C ARG A 107 -21.87 -9.60 8.26
N ASP A 108 -20.58 -9.36 8.46
CA ASP A 108 -19.86 -8.37 7.65
C ASP A 108 -19.92 -8.70 6.16
N VAL A 109 -20.23 -7.69 5.36
CA VAL A 109 -20.28 -7.78 3.91
C VAL A 109 -18.85 -7.89 3.40
N GLY A 110 -18.53 -9.03 2.78
CA GLY A 110 -17.20 -9.25 2.20
C GLY A 110 -16.79 -8.15 1.21
N LEU A 111 -15.50 -7.82 1.18
CA LEU A 111 -14.94 -6.70 0.42
C LEU A 111 -15.32 -6.71 -1.07
N SER A 112 -15.40 -7.89 -1.70
CA SER A 112 -15.89 -8.02 -3.08
C SER A 112 -17.30 -7.46 -3.27
N LYS A 113 -18.20 -7.76 -2.33
CA LYS A 113 -19.59 -7.29 -2.37
C LYS A 113 -19.66 -5.79 -2.06
N LYS A 114 -18.83 -5.29 -1.15
CA LYS A 114 -18.69 -3.84 -0.89
C LYS A 114 -18.30 -3.06 -2.15
N ILE A 115 -17.26 -3.51 -2.88
CA ILE A 115 -16.84 -2.90 -4.17
C ILE A 115 -17.98 -2.94 -5.19
N ASN A 116 -18.63 -4.09 -5.36
CA ASN A 116 -19.75 -4.21 -6.31
C ASN A 116 -20.93 -3.29 -5.96
N ASN A 117 -21.23 -3.10 -4.68
CA ASN A 117 -22.27 -2.17 -4.24
C ASN A 117 -21.89 -0.71 -4.56
N LEU A 118 -20.63 -0.32 -4.32
CA LEU A 118 -20.13 1.02 -4.66
C LEU A 118 -20.15 1.29 -6.17
N VAL A 119 -19.85 0.29 -7.01
CA VAL A 119 -20.01 0.38 -8.47
C VAL A 119 -21.49 0.57 -8.86
N LYS A 120 -22.40 -0.20 -8.26
CA LYS A 120 -23.86 -0.07 -8.51
C LYS A 120 -24.38 1.32 -8.12
N ARG A 121 -23.82 1.92 -7.08
CA ARG A 121 -24.14 3.29 -6.62
C ARG A 121 -23.37 4.38 -7.38
N ARG A 122 -22.57 4.02 -8.39
CA ARG A 122 -21.75 4.93 -9.20
C ARG A 122 -20.71 5.75 -8.40
N VAL A 123 -20.33 5.24 -7.23
CA VAL A 123 -19.22 5.80 -6.45
C VAL A 123 -17.88 5.37 -7.05
N ILE A 124 -17.81 4.12 -7.51
CA ILE A 124 -16.69 3.62 -8.31
C ILE A 124 -17.16 3.51 -9.76
N ASP A 125 -16.38 4.06 -10.70
CA ASP A 125 -16.65 3.89 -12.13
C ASP A 125 -16.64 2.38 -12.49
N ARG A 126 -17.64 1.96 -13.27
CA ARG A 126 -17.79 0.58 -13.72
C ARG A 126 -16.55 0.05 -14.44
N ASN A 127 -15.85 0.90 -15.21
CA ASN A 127 -14.62 0.54 -15.92
C ASN A 127 -13.44 0.29 -14.97
N ARG A 128 -13.53 0.76 -13.73
CA ARG A 128 -12.50 0.58 -12.70
C ARG A 128 -12.77 -0.59 -11.77
N LYS A 129 -13.88 -1.30 -11.94
CA LYS A 129 -14.25 -2.42 -11.09
C LYS A 129 -13.12 -3.46 -10.96
N ASP A 130 -12.55 -3.87 -12.09
CA ASP A 130 -11.52 -4.92 -12.10
C ASP A 130 -10.21 -4.43 -11.49
N TYR A 131 -9.89 -3.14 -11.65
CA TYR A 131 -8.77 -2.49 -10.97
C TYR A 131 -8.91 -2.58 -9.44
N TYR A 132 -10.06 -2.18 -8.89
CA TYR A 132 -10.32 -2.29 -7.43
C TYR A 132 -10.31 -3.75 -6.93
N HIS A 133 -10.76 -4.71 -7.76
CA HIS A 133 -10.66 -6.13 -7.43
C HIS A 133 -9.23 -6.67 -7.48
N THR A 134 -8.36 -6.10 -8.32
CA THR A 134 -6.94 -6.47 -8.42
C THR A 134 -6.15 -5.96 -7.21
N LEU A 135 -6.47 -4.78 -6.69
CA LEU A 135 -5.88 -4.28 -5.43
C LEU A 135 -6.28 -5.14 -4.21
N ARG A 136 -7.30 -5.99 -4.35
CA ARG A 136 -7.72 -6.98 -3.35
C ARG A 136 -6.87 -8.26 -3.36
N ILE A 137 -5.77 -8.36 -4.12
CA ILE A 137 -4.90 -9.56 -4.15
C ILE A 137 -4.11 -9.66 -2.83
N ARG A 138 -4.86 -9.88 -1.76
CA ARG A 138 -4.46 -10.18 -0.39
C ARG A 138 -4.43 -11.70 -0.15
N ASN A 139 -5.03 -12.49 -1.04
CA ASN A 139 -5.09 -13.95 -0.90
C ASN A 139 -3.74 -14.65 -0.94
N MET A 140 -2.65 -14.00 -1.38
CA MET A 140 -1.30 -14.58 -1.35
C MET A 140 -0.49 -14.19 -0.10
N SER A 141 -0.70 -13.01 0.49
CA SER A 141 0.10 -12.54 1.64
C SER A 141 -0.43 -13.02 3.01
N PHE A 142 -1.71 -13.42 3.10
CA PHE A 142 -2.34 -13.85 4.37
C PHE A 142 -2.52 -15.38 4.50
N HIS A 143 -2.10 -16.13 3.49
CA HIS A 143 -1.87 -17.58 3.55
C HIS A 143 -0.42 -17.95 3.15
N PRO A 144 0.61 -17.36 3.77
CA PRO A 144 1.98 -17.68 3.46
C PRO A 144 2.36 -19.02 4.08
N ASN A 145 2.70 -20.02 3.25
CA ASN A 145 3.62 -21.05 3.72
C ASN A 145 5.03 -20.45 3.95
N GLU A 146 5.32 -19.29 3.34
CA GLU A 146 6.53 -18.46 3.50
C GLU A 146 6.21 -16.96 3.25
N GLN A 147 6.95 -16.04 3.88
CA GLN A 147 6.80 -14.58 3.66
C GLN A 147 7.10 -14.21 2.20
N TYR A 148 6.11 -13.74 1.45
CA TYR A 148 6.32 -13.25 0.08
C TYR A 148 7.12 -11.94 0.08
N ILE A 149 8.25 -11.94 -0.61
CA ILE A 149 9.10 -10.76 -0.79
C ILE A 149 8.65 -10.04 -2.06
N PHE A 150 7.86 -8.97 -1.91
CA PHE A 150 7.34 -8.18 -3.04
C PHE A 150 8.37 -7.19 -3.62
N GLY A 151 9.52 -7.03 -2.95
CA GLY A 151 10.57 -6.09 -3.35
C GLY A 151 10.18 -4.63 -3.12
N HIS A 152 11.05 -3.71 -3.55
CA HIS A 152 10.91 -2.26 -3.34
C HIS A 152 9.95 -1.58 -4.35
N ASN A 153 8.77 -2.17 -4.62
CA ASN A 153 7.85 -1.58 -5.59
C ASN A 153 6.96 -0.49 -4.95
N ASN A 154 7.29 0.79 -5.12
CA ASN A 154 6.46 1.92 -4.67
C ASN A 154 5.20 2.12 -5.51
N GLU A 155 5.14 1.58 -6.73
CA GLU A 155 4.01 1.78 -7.64
C GLU A 155 2.72 1.19 -7.07
N ALA A 156 2.81 0.11 -6.29
CA ALA A 156 1.67 -0.44 -5.58
C ALA A 156 1.12 0.53 -4.51
N LEU A 157 1.98 1.21 -3.75
CA LEU A 157 1.56 2.25 -2.79
C LEU A 157 0.85 3.41 -3.49
N ARG A 158 1.39 3.86 -4.63
CA ARG A 158 0.81 4.93 -5.45
C ARG A 158 -0.56 4.55 -5.98
N ASN A 159 -0.68 3.35 -6.55
CA ASN A 159 -1.94 2.84 -7.08
C ASN A 159 -3.02 2.71 -5.99
N ILE A 160 -2.62 2.26 -4.81
CA ILE A 160 -3.51 2.20 -3.65
C ILE A 160 -3.92 3.61 -3.20
N ALA A 161 -2.99 4.55 -3.07
CA ALA A 161 -3.29 5.93 -2.69
C ALA A 161 -4.28 6.58 -3.67
N ASN A 162 -4.04 6.43 -4.97
CA ASN A 162 -4.93 6.92 -6.02
C ASN A 162 -6.32 6.31 -5.93
N ALA A 163 -6.41 4.99 -5.74
CA ALA A 163 -7.69 4.29 -5.59
C ALA A 163 -8.46 4.76 -4.35
N ILE A 164 -7.77 5.05 -3.24
CA ILE A 164 -8.40 5.62 -2.05
C ILE A 164 -8.88 7.03 -2.36
N ASN A 165 -8.03 7.89 -2.93
CA ASN A 165 -8.36 9.27 -3.25
C ASN A 165 -9.60 9.41 -4.14
N GLU A 166 -9.73 8.53 -5.14
CA GLU A 166 -10.87 8.50 -6.04
C GLU A 166 -12.19 8.14 -5.35
N LEU A 167 -12.16 7.36 -4.27
CA LEU A 167 -13.38 7.07 -3.49
C LEU A 167 -13.96 8.35 -2.88
N PHE A 168 -13.10 9.32 -2.55
CA PHE A 168 -13.46 10.54 -1.83
C PHE A 168 -13.35 11.81 -2.69
N ALA A 169 -13.24 11.66 -4.02
CA ALA A 169 -13.11 12.77 -4.96
C ALA A 169 -14.39 13.60 -5.11
#